data_AF-A0A370XF66-F1
#
_entry.id   AF-A0A370XF66-F1
#
_cell.length_a   1.000
_cell.length_b   1.000
_cell.length_c   1.000
_cell.angle_alpha   90.00
_cell.angle_beta   90.00
_cell.angle_gamma   90.00
#
_symmetry.space_group_name_H-M   'P 1'
#
loop_
_entity.id
_entity.type
_entity.pdbx_description
1 polymer ?
#
loop_
_entity_poly.entity_id
_entity_poly.type
_entity_poly.pdbx_seq_one_letter_code
_entity_poly.pdbx_strand_id
1 'polypeptide(L)'
;MCVFGCASEAWAAQPATGLGQSAPNTSDVSTNPNWHVYVFAIGGVRYIQVNDVSGHVLGAVGTASGQYITLPIGAFSQQVATPQQAPAAPSSASPTAAPTTVYNDGATTVTATPLADGTTALTAAQSALACDPVDCNLKGP
;
A
#
# COMPACT_ATOMS: atom_id res chain seq x y z
N MET A 1 -33.30 -11.69 -26.88
CA MET A 1 -32.19 -10.75 -27.14
C MET A 1 -32.50 -9.43 -26.47
N CYS A 2 -31.72 -9.02 -25.47
CA CYS A 2 -31.30 -7.62 -25.28
C CYS A 2 -30.14 -7.58 -24.28
N VAL A 3 -28.97 -7.31 -24.85
CA VAL A 3 -27.63 -6.97 -24.34
C VAL A 3 -27.51 -6.70 -22.82
N PHE A 4 -26.71 -7.55 -22.16
CA PHE A 4 -26.08 -7.25 -20.87
C PHE A 4 -25.12 -6.07 -21.08
N GLY A 5 -25.43 -4.94 -20.44
CA GLY A 5 -24.57 -3.77 -20.42
C GLY A 5 -23.25 -4.12 -19.74
N CYS A 6 -22.16 -3.97 -20.50
CA CYS A 6 -20.81 -3.95 -19.96
C CYS A 6 -20.74 -2.85 -18.89
N ALA A 7 -20.65 -3.22 -17.61
CA ALA A 7 -20.11 -2.32 -16.62
C ALA A 7 -18.62 -2.17 -16.96
N SER A 8 -18.30 -1.18 -17.80
CA SER A 8 -16.94 -0.69 -17.88
C SER A 8 -16.61 -0.19 -16.48
N GLU A 9 -15.78 -0.92 -15.76
CA GLU A 9 -15.08 -0.42 -14.59
C GLU A 9 -14.26 0.77 -15.10
N ALA A 10 -14.85 1.96 -15.01
CA ALA A 10 -14.15 3.18 -15.30
C ALA A 10 -13.04 3.24 -14.26
N TRP A 11 -11.83 2.84 -14.65
CA TRP A 11 -10.63 3.21 -13.95
C TRP A 11 -10.61 4.72 -14.00
N ALA A 12 -11.16 5.36 -12.97
CA ALA A 12 -11.13 6.81 -12.83
C ALA A 12 -9.68 7.22 -13.07
N ALA A 13 -9.44 8.09 -14.06
CA ALA A 13 -8.11 8.43 -14.54
C ALA A 13 -7.24 8.84 -13.36
N GLN A 14 -6.47 7.89 -12.83
CA GLN A 14 -5.61 8.14 -11.70
C GLN A 14 -4.49 9.04 -12.21
N PRO A 15 -4.09 10.06 -11.44
CA PRO A 15 -3.01 10.93 -11.86
C PRO A 15 -1.75 10.11 -12.13
N ALA A 16 -1.04 10.45 -13.20
CA ALA A 16 0.21 9.80 -13.61
C ALA A 16 1.46 10.56 -13.13
N THR A 17 1.26 11.68 -12.42
CA THR A 17 2.30 12.62 -11.97
C THR A 17 2.08 12.96 -10.49
N GLY A 18 3.17 13.23 -9.76
CA GLY A 18 3.09 13.61 -8.33
C GLY A 18 3.59 12.55 -7.36
N LEU A 19 4.02 11.38 -7.86
CA LEU A 19 4.73 10.38 -7.05
C LEU A 19 5.97 11.00 -6.39
N GLY A 20 6.10 10.82 -5.08
CA GLY A 20 7.17 11.38 -4.26
C GLY A 20 6.93 12.82 -3.76
N GLN A 21 5.79 13.44 -4.09
CA GLN A 21 5.41 14.73 -3.51
C GLN A 21 4.72 14.54 -2.15
N SER A 22 4.92 15.51 -1.25
CA SER A 22 4.33 15.50 0.10
C SER A 22 2.81 15.70 0.13
N ALA A 23 2.29 16.49 -0.80
CA ALA A 23 0.86 16.78 -0.96
C ALA A 23 0.52 16.87 -2.47
N PRO A 24 0.36 15.73 -3.15
CA PRO A 24 -0.06 15.72 -4.53
C PRO A 24 -1.50 16.25 -4.67
N ASN A 25 -1.84 16.88 -5.80
CA ASN A 25 -3.22 17.28 -6.15
C ASN A 25 -4.08 16.04 -6.52
N THR A 26 -4.10 15.04 -5.64
CA THR A 26 -4.91 13.81 -5.78
C THR A 26 -5.70 13.58 -4.51
N SER A 27 -6.77 12.79 -4.62
CA SER A 27 -7.59 12.46 -3.46
C SER A 27 -6.78 11.59 -2.51
N ASP A 28 -6.85 11.91 -1.23
CA ASP A 28 -6.47 10.98 -0.18
C ASP A 28 -7.48 9.82 -0.19
N VAL A 29 -6.97 8.61 -0.35
CA VAL A 29 -7.73 7.34 -0.32
C VAL A 29 -7.38 6.52 0.92
N SER A 30 -6.81 7.18 1.93
CA SER A 30 -6.48 6.54 3.19
C SER A 30 -7.72 6.05 3.92
N THR A 31 -7.64 4.84 4.46
CA THR A 31 -8.64 4.28 5.38
C THR A 31 -8.42 4.72 6.82
N ASN A 32 -7.33 5.45 7.12
CA ASN A 32 -6.99 5.88 8.48
C ASN A 32 -6.62 7.37 8.52
N PRO A 33 -7.20 8.18 9.43
CA PRO A 33 -6.93 9.61 9.49
C PRO A 33 -5.50 9.97 9.93
N ASN A 34 -4.73 9.02 10.49
CA ASN A 34 -3.33 9.25 10.86
C ASN A 34 -2.36 9.03 9.69
N TRP A 35 -2.87 8.77 8.48
CA TRP A 35 -2.07 8.43 7.31
C TRP A 35 -2.72 9.04 6.09
N HIS A 36 -1.91 9.45 5.12
CA HIS A 36 -2.38 9.92 3.83
C HIS A 36 -1.94 8.94 2.77
N VAL A 37 -2.86 8.44 1.96
CA VAL A 37 -2.54 7.48 0.90
C VAL A 37 -2.99 8.06 -0.42
N TYR A 38 -2.07 8.00 -1.39
CA TYR A 38 -2.29 8.55 -2.71
C TYR A 38 -2.04 7.47 -3.75
N VAL A 39 -2.99 7.32 -4.68
CA VAL A 39 -2.90 6.34 -5.75
C VAL A 39 -2.69 7.04 -7.07
N PHE A 40 -1.71 6.55 -7.81
CA PHE A 40 -1.34 7.00 -9.14
C PHE A 40 -1.42 5.80 -10.08
N ALA A 41 -1.67 6.01 -11.36
CA ALA A 41 -1.54 4.93 -12.33
C ALA A 41 -0.91 5.42 -13.61
N ILE A 42 0.08 4.68 -14.11
CA ILE A 42 0.71 4.94 -15.40
C ILE A 42 1.15 3.62 -16.02
N GLY A 43 0.90 3.45 -17.32
CA GLY A 43 1.31 2.25 -18.06
C GLY A 43 0.70 0.93 -17.56
N GLY A 44 -0.48 0.97 -16.93
CA GLY A 44 -1.14 -0.22 -16.37
C GLY A 44 -0.62 -0.65 -14.99
N VAL A 45 0.31 0.10 -14.41
CA VAL A 45 0.80 -0.09 -13.03
C VAL A 45 0.14 0.95 -12.13
N ARG A 46 -0.42 0.52 -11.00
CA ARG A 46 -0.92 1.40 -9.95
C ARG A 46 0.19 1.62 -8.93
N TYR A 47 0.41 2.83 -8.50
CA TYR A 47 1.41 3.19 -7.51
C TYR A 47 0.71 3.77 -6.30
N ILE A 48 0.87 3.12 -5.17
CA ILE A 48 0.27 3.48 -3.90
C ILE A 48 1.37 4.11 -3.06
N GLN A 49 1.27 5.40 -2.81
CA GLN A 49 2.20 6.14 -1.98
C GLN A 49 1.56 6.37 -0.61
N VAL A 50 2.30 6.06 0.45
CA VAL A 50 1.87 6.27 1.84
C VAL A 50 2.69 7.40 2.45
N ASN A 51 1.98 8.40 2.97
CA ASN A 51 2.54 9.55 3.67
C ASN A 51 2.05 9.58 5.12
N ASP A 52 2.89 10.16 5.99
CA ASP A 52 2.54 10.49 7.37
C ASP A 52 1.57 11.69 7.42
N VAL A 53 0.94 11.94 8.58
CA VAL A 53 0.13 13.15 8.86
C VAL A 53 0.84 14.47 8.54
N SER A 54 2.17 14.48 8.64
CA SER A 54 3.01 15.64 8.34
C SER A 54 3.24 15.84 6.83
N GLY A 55 2.73 14.93 5.99
CA GLY A 55 2.96 14.91 4.55
C GLY A 55 4.31 14.32 4.13
N HIS A 56 5.04 13.68 5.04
CA HIS A 56 6.30 13.01 4.70
C HIS A 56 6.02 11.70 3.98
N VAL A 57 6.67 11.50 2.82
CA VAL A 57 6.56 10.24 2.07
C VAL A 57 7.30 9.14 2.84
N LEU A 58 6.56 8.14 3.29
CA LEU A 58 7.10 7.04 4.06
C LEU A 58 7.55 5.92 3.14
N GLY A 59 6.73 5.58 2.16
CA GLY A 59 7.06 4.59 1.16
C GLY A 59 6.07 4.59 0.00
N ALA A 60 6.41 3.86 -1.05
CA ALA A 60 5.45 3.56 -2.11
C ALA A 60 5.58 2.12 -2.62
N VAL A 61 4.46 1.59 -3.10
CA VAL A 61 4.36 0.27 -3.69
C VAL A 61 3.65 0.36 -5.02
N GLY A 62 4.25 -0.22 -6.05
CA GLY A 62 3.62 -0.46 -7.34
C GLY A 62 2.86 -1.78 -7.29
N THR A 63 1.64 -1.82 -7.82
CA THR A 63 0.90 -3.04 -8.08
C THR A 63 0.48 -3.11 -9.54
N ALA A 64 0.74 -4.26 -10.16
CA ALA A 64 0.40 -4.54 -11.55
C ALA A 64 -0.10 -5.98 -11.66
N SER A 65 -1.40 -6.15 -11.94
CA SER A 65 -2.00 -7.48 -12.16
C SER A 65 -1.69 -8.51 -11.06
N GLY A 66 -1.68 -8.10 -9.78
CA GLY A 66 -1.39 -8.97 -8.63
C GLY A 66 0.09 -9.12 -8.29
N GLN A 67 1.00 -8.52 -9.07
CA GLN A 67 2.39 -8.35 -8.68
C GLN A 67 2.55 -7.09 -7.84
N TYR A 68 3.36 -7.17 -6.80
CA TYR A 68 3.73 -6.02 -5.98
C TYR A 68 5.22 -5.73 -6.16
N ILE A 69 5.53 -4.45 -6.32
CA ILE A 69 6.88 -3.95 -6.56
C ILE A 69 7.13 -2.85 -5.53
N THR A 70 8.09 -3.06 -4.64
CA THR A 70 8.52 -1.99 -3.73
C THR A 70 9.25 -0.90 -4.51
N LEU A 71 8.87 0.36 -4.32
CA LEU A 71 9.62 1.48 -4.88
C LEU A 71 10.60 2.03 -3.84
N PRO A 72 11.87 2.30 -4.23
CA PRO A 72 12.87 2.92 -3.36
C PRO A 72 12.62 4.44 -3.22
N ILE A 73 11.40 4.83 -2.83
CA ILE A 73 11.01 6.22 -2.60
C ILE A 73 10.38 6.36 -1.22
N GLY A 74 10.67 7.47 -0.55
CA GLY A 74 10.24 7.71 0.83
C GLY A 74 11.27 7.32 1.88
N ALA A 75 11.11 7.88 3.08
CA ALA A 75 12.06 7.75 4.19
C ALA A 75 12.22 6.31 4.69
N PHE A 76 11.16 5.51 4.57
CA PHE A 76 11.08 4.13 5.05
C PHE A 76 10.96 3.12 3.90
N SER A 77 11.40 3.50 2.70
CA SER A 77 11.35 2.64 1.51
C SER A 77 12.03 1.28 1.68
N GLN A 78 13.06 1.19 2.54
CA GLN A 78 13.76 -0.05 2.85
C GLN A 78 12.96 -0.98 3.77
N GLN A 79 11.92 -0.47 4.43
CA GLN A 79 11.07 -1.17 5.39
C GLN A 79 9.72 -1.54 4.78
N VAL A 80 9.60 -1.42 3.45
CA VAL A 80 8.42 -1.78 2.69
C VAL A 80 8.49 -3.25 2.29
N ALA A 81 7.59 -4.05 2.84
CA ALA A 81 7.40 -5.46 2.51
C ALA A 81 6.29 -5.63 1.46
N THR A 82 6.47 -6.62 0.59
CA THR A 82 5.45 -7.10 -0.34
C THR A 82 5.38 -8.63 -0.25
N PRO A 83 4.32 -9.29 -0.75
CA PRO A 83 4.23 -10.75 -0.71
C PRO A 83 5.34 -11.45 -1.50
N GLN A 84 5.88 -10.78 -2.51
CA GLN A 84 6.96 -11.26 -3.36
C GLN A 84 8.35 -10.91 -2.84
N GLN A 85 8.48 -9.86 -2.01
CA GLN A 85 9.76 -9.35 -1.56
C GLN A 85 9.71 -8.85 -0.12
N ALA A 86 10.57 -9.44 0.72
CA ALA A 86 10.82 -8.96 2.07
C ALA A 86 11.42 -7.53 2.06
N PRO A 87 11.32 -6.79 3.17
CA PRO A 87 11.99 -5.49 3.29
C PRO A 87 13.48 -5.58 2.97
N ALA A 88 14.00 -4.58 2.27
CA ALA A 88 15.42 -4.50 1.94
C ALA A 88 16.31 -4.34 3.18
N ALA A 89 15.79 -3.68 4.22
CA ALA A 89 16.42 -3.56 5.53
C ALA A 89 15.39 -3.94 6.62
N PRO A 90 15.36 -5.21 7.07
CA PRO A 90 14.53 -5.58 8.20
C PRO A 90 15.00 -4.81 9.43
N SER A 91 14.10 -4.05 10.06
CA SER A 91 14.40 -3.44 11.35
C SER A 91 14.22 -4.47 12.45
N SER A 92 15.18 -4.52 13.38
CA SER A 92 15.10 -5.33 14.59
C SER A 92 14.26 -4.65 15.68
N ALA A 93 13.74 -3.45 15.43
CA ALA A 93 12.93 -2.72 16.39
C ALA A 93 11.58 -3.41 16.60
N SER A 94 11.14 -3.49 17.85
CA SER A 94 9.82 -4.04 18.17
C SER A 94 8.73 -3.10 17.65
N PRO A 95 7.58 -3.62 17.15
CA PRO A 95 6.41 -2.82 16.89
C PRO A 95 5.99 -2.05 18.15
N THR A 96 5.75 -0.75 18.01
CA THR A 96 5.21 0.08 19.09
C THR A 96 3.68 0.06 19.11
N ALA A 97 3.07 -0.20 17.96
CA ALA A 97 1.62 -0.28 17.81
C ALA A 97 1.22 -1.45 16.90
N ALA A 98 -0.05 -1.85 16.99
CA ALA A 98 -0.62 -2.86 16.11
C ALA A 98 -0.63 -2.38 14.64
N PRO A 99 -0.46 -3.30 13.67
CA PRO A 99 -0.52 -2.98 12.25
C PRO A 99 -1.89 -2.37 11.91
N THR A 100 -1.86 -1.19 11.32
CA THR A 100 -3.07 -0.43 10.97
C THR A 100 -3.25 -0.44 9.47
N THR A 101 -4.46 -0.78 9.00
CA THR A 101 -4.75 -0.69 7.56
C THR A 101 -4.88 0.79 7.18
N VAL A 102 -4.01 1.23 6.28
CA VAL A 102 -3.99 2.60 5.76
C VAL A 102 -4.60 2.69 4.38
N TYR A 103 -4.71 1.57 3.66
CA TYR A 103 -5.35 1.53 2.35
C TYR A 103 -5.96 0.15 2.09
N ASN A 104 -7.14 0.14 1.48
CA ASN A 104 -7.81 -1.07 1.00
C ASN A 104 -8.74 -0.72 -0.17
N ASP A 105 -8.46 -1.26 -1.36
CA ASP A 105 -9.26 -1.08 -2.58
C ASP A 105 -10.01 -2.37 -2.97
N GLY A 106 -10.15 -3.32 -2.06
CA GLY A 106 -10.72 -4.65 -2.31
C GLY A 106 -9.81 -5.61 -3.08
N ALA A 107 -8.77 -5.11 -3.77
CA ALA A 107 -7.74 -5.91 -4.44
C ALA A 107 -6.36 -5.82 -3.75
N THR A 108 -6.03 -4.67 -3.16
CA THR A 108 -4.76 -4.42 -2.48
C THR A 108 -5.01 -3.78 -1.12
N THR A 109 -4.36 -4.33 -0.09
CA THR A 109 -4.35 -3.79 1.26
C THR A 109 -2.93 -3.34 1.59
N VAL A 110 -2.79 -2.13 2.14
CA VAL A 110 -1.52 -1.65 2.71
C VAL A 110 -1.72 -1.43 4.20
N THR A 111 -0.83 -2.02 4.99
CA THR A 111 -0.78 -1.85 6.44
C THR A 111 0.48 -1.10 6.84
N ALA A 112 0.33 -0.19 7.80
CA ALA A 112 1.42 0.54 8.42
C ALA A 112 1.61 0.05 9.85
N THR A 113 2.84 -0.30 10.19
CA THR A 113 3.24 -0.76 11.52
C THR A 113 4.32 0.18 12.05
N PRO A 114 4.02 1.02 13.05
CA PRO A 114 5.03 1.85 13.71
C PRO A 114 6.00 1.01 14.55
N LEU A 115 7.30 1.29 14.45
CA LEU A 115 8.37 0.61 15.18
C LEU A 115 8.98 1.51 16.24
N ALA A 116 9.61 0.90 17.26
CA ALA A 116 10.21 1.59 18.40
C ALA A 116 11.42 2.48 18.05
N ASP A 117 12.00 2.30 16.87
CA ASP A 117 13.07 3.15 16.33
C ASP A 117 12.55 4.45 15.67
N GLY A 118 11.24 4.68 15.69
CA GLY A 118 10.58 5.82 15.06
C GLY A 118 10.31 5.63 13.56
N THR A 119 10.62 4.45 13.03
CA THR A 119 10.32 4.11 11.64
C THR A 119 8.95 3.46 11.48
N THR A 120 8.47 3.37 10.26
CA THR A 120 7.22 2.65 9.94
C THR A 120 7.48 1.59 8.89
N ALA A 121 7.23 0.34 9.25
CA ALA A 121 7.18 -0.74 8.28
C ALA A 121 5.84 -0.71 7.55
N LEU A 122 5.91 -0.69 6.22
CA LEU A 122 4.73 -0.74 5.36
C LEU A 122 4.65 -2.12 4.72
N THR A 123 3.52 -2.79 4.83
CA THR A 123 3.31 -4.07 4.16
C THR A 123 2.18 -3.91 3.17
N ALA A 124 2.47 -4.06 1.88
CA ALA A 124 1.45 -4.21 0.87
C ALA A 124 1.17 -5.69 0.67
N ALA A 125 -0.10 -6.06 0.52
CA ALA A 125 -0.51 -7.41 0.18
C ALA A 125 -1.79 -7.38 -0.66
N GLN A 126 -2.07 -8.50 -1.32
CA GLN A 126 -3.41 -8.71 -1.88
C GLN A 126 -4.45 -8.64 -0.78
N SER A 127 -5.52 -7.88 -1.03
CA SER A 127 -6.68 -7.89 -0.16
C SER A 127 -7.24 -9.29 -0.19
N ALA A 128 -6.93 -10.06 0.84
CA ALA A 128 -7.64 -11.30 1.06
C ALA A 128 -9.09 -10.93 1.35
N LEU A 129 -10.00 -11.28 0.45
CA LEU A 129 -11.40 -11.54 0.82
C LEU A 129 -11.36 -12.56 1.95
N ALA A 130 -11.33 -12.09 3.20
CA ALA A 130 -11.24 -12.88 4.43
C ALA A 130 -10.32 -14.11 4.29
N CYS A 131 -8.99 -13.92 4.38
CA CYS A 131 -8.16 -15.07 4.75
C CYS A 131 -8.60 -15.49 6.15
N ASP A 132 -9.22 -16.68 6.22
CA ASP A 132 -9.51 -17.36 7.46
C ASP A 132 -8.22 -17.40 8.30
N PRO A 133 -8.24 -16.95 9.57
CA PRO A 133 -7.04 -16.87 10.42
C PRO A 133 -6.30 -18.20 10.60
N VAL A 134 -6.91 -19.32 10.20
CA VAL A 134 -6.28 -20.65 10.20
C VAL A 134 -5.19 -20.80 9.12
N ASP A 135 -5.33 -20.18 7.94
CA ASP A 135 -4.36 -20.37 6.85
C ASP A 135 -3.10 -19.51 7.02
N CYS A 136 -3.23 -18.32 7.64
CA CYS A 136 -2.08 -17.47 7.95
C CYS A 136 -1.17 -18.04 9.05
N ASN A 137 -1.68 -18.95 9.89
CA ASN A 137 -0.91 -19.57 10.99
C ASN A 137 -0.25 -20.90 10.62
N LEU A 138 -0.48 -21.42 9.40
CA LEU A 138 0.12 -22.68 8.93
C LEU A 138 1.36 -22.46 8.05
N LYS A 139 1.76 -21.22 7.79
CA LYS A 139 3.01 -20.90 7.08
C LYS A 139 4.08 -20.30 7.99
N GLY A 140 4.57 -21.13 8.90
CA GLY A 140 5.94 -21.07 9.43
C GLY A 140 6.09 -21.68 10.83
N PRO A 141 7.22 -22.36 11.16
CA PRO A 141 8.40 -22.70 10.35
C PRO A 141 8.41 -24.15 9.81
#